data_AF-A0A561UQ22-F1
#
_entry.id   AF-A0A561UQ22-F1
#
_cell.length_a   1.000
_cell.length_b   1.000
_cell.length_c   1.000
_cell.angle_alpha   90.00
_cell.angle_beta   90.00
_cell.angle_gamma   90.00
#
_symmetry.space_group_name_H-M   'P 1'
#
loop_
_entity.id
_entity.type
_entity.pdbx_description
1 polymer ?
#
loop_
_entity_poly.entity_id
_entity_poly.type
_entity_poly.pdbx_seq_one_letter_code
_entity_poly.pdbx_strand_id
1 'polypeptide(L)' 'MTDPLVELPERLLPQVTCRGCGRPLHDPESRMLRYGPGCRESVEPVRRREVAQEALPGL' A
#
# COMPACT_ATOMS: atom_id res chain seq x y z
N MET A 1 -30.78 -13.63 -31.66
CA MET A 1 -30.77 -13.68 -30.19
C MET A 1 -29.47 -14.34 -29.77
N THR A 2 -28.42 -13.55 -29.57
CA THR A 2 -27.17 -14.03 -28.97
C THR A 2 -26.61 -12.87 -28.18
N ASP A 3 -26.80 -12.92 -26.87
CA ASP A 3 -26.19 -12.00 -25.91
C ASP A 3 -24.67 -12.19 -26.01
N PRO A 4 -23.88 -11.18 -26.40
CA PRO A 4 -22.43 -11.33 -26.38
C PRO A 4 -22.02 -11.39 -24.91
N LEU A 5 -21.30 -12.44 -24.55
CA LEU A 5 -20.68 -12.61 -23.24
C LEU A 5 -19.99 -11.30 -22.87
N VAL A 6 -20.64 -10.53 -21.98
CA VAL A 6 -20.07 -9.31 -21.41
C VAL A 6 -18.78 -9.76 -20.74
N GLU A 7 -17.65 -9.41 -21.33
CA GLU A 7 -16.33 -9.57 -20.73
C GLU A 7 -16.38 -8.85 -19.39
N LEU A 8 -16.57 -9.63 -18.32
CA LEU A 8 -16.54 -9.11 -16.96
C LEU A 8 -15.19 -8.42 -16.81
N PRO A 9 -15.15 -7.12 -16.45
CA PRO A 9 -13.89 -6.41 -16.33
C PRO A 9 -13.04 -7.21 -15.35
N GLU A 10 -11.91 -7.73 -15.85
CA GLU A 10 -10.89 -8.38 -15.03
C GLU A 10 -10.74 -7.50 -13.81
N ARG A 11 -11.10 -8.02 -12.63
CA ARG A 11 -11.16 -7.22 -11.40
C ARG A 11 -9.80 -6.58 -11.24
N LEU A 12 -9.69 -5.30 -11.60
CA LEU A 12 -8.44 -4.57 -11.59
C LEU A 12 -7.96 -4.66 -10.15
N LEU A 13 -6.93 -5.50 -9.92
CA LEU A 13 -6.31 -5.62 -8.62
C LEU A 13 -6.01 -4.19 -8.18
N PRO A 14 -6.38 -3.79 -6.94
CA PRO A 14 -6.22 -2.41 -6.51
C PRO A 14 -4.76 -2.01 -6.76
N GLN A 15 -4.58 -1.09 -7.72
CA GLN A 15 -3.25 -0.66 -8.15
C GLN A 15 -2.63 0.05 -6.96
N VAL A 16 -1.61 -0.57 -6.37
CA VAL A 16 -0.91 0.01 -5.24
C VAL A 16 -0.03 1.11 -5.79
N THR A 17 -0.22 2.34 -5.31
CA THR A 17 0.56 3.49 -5.71
C THR A 17 1.60 3.86 -4.64
N CYS A 18 2.69 4.48 -5.09
CA CYS A 18 3.71 5.03 -4.22
C CYS A 18 3.16 6.19 -3.40
N ARG A 19 3.35 6.17 -2.07
CA ARG A 19 2.96 7.28 -1.19
C ARG A 19 3.76 8.56 -1.42
N GLY A 20 4.99 8.45 -1.91
CA GLY A 20 5.86 9.61 -2.16
C GLY A 20 5.57 10.32 -3.47
N CYS A 21 5.27 9.58 -4.56
CA CYS A 21 5.15 10.16 -5.90
C CYS A 21 3.85 9.79 -6.64
N GLY A 22 2.97 9.00 -6.05
CA GLY A 22 1.69 8.58 -6.65
C GLY A 22 1.78 7.59 -7.81
N ARG A 23 2.98 7.25 -8.29
CA ARG A 23 3.18 6.31 -9.41
C ARG A 23 2.76 4.88 -9.03
N PRO A 24 2.23 4.08 -9.97
CA PRO A 24 1.89 2.69 -9.73
C PRO A 24 3.14 1.87 -9.38
N LEU A 25 2.99 0.97 -8.41
CA LEU A 25 4.04 0.05 -7.96
C LEU A 25 3.75 -1.35 -8.49
N HIS A 26 4.66 -1.86 -9.30
CA HIS A 26 4.55 -3.19 -9.91
C HIS A 26 5.29 -4.26 -9.10
N ASP A 27 6.46 -3.90 -8.57
CA ASP A 27 7.32 -4.79 -7.81
C ASP A 27 6.70 -5.16 -6.43
N PRO A 28 6.72 -6.44 -6.01
CA PRO A 28 6.13 -6.88 -4.75
C PRO A 28 6.70 -6.17 -3.52
N GLU A 29 8.02 -5.99 -3.44
CA GLU A 29 8.66 -5.33 -2.29
C GLU A 29 8.19 -3.87 -2.20
N SER A 30 8.20 -3.17 -3.33
CA SER A 30 7.71 -1.79 -3.43
C SER A 30 6.23 -1.70 -3.01
N ARG A 31 5.38 -2.64 -3.44
CA ARG A 31 3.96 -2.70 -3.05
C ARG A 31 3.79 -2.91 -1.54
N MET A 32 4.59 -3.79 -0.93
CA MET A 32 4.58 -4.03 0.52
C MET A 32 4.99 -2.77 1.30
N LEU A 33 6.00 -2.04 0.82
CA LEU A 33 6.48 -0.81 1.43
C LEU A 33 5.63 0.42 1.10
N ARG A 34 4.79 0.34 0.06
CA ARG A 34 4.06 1.47 -0.56
C ARG A 34 4.97 2.64 -0.97
N TYR A 35 6.24 2.34 -1.25
CA TYR A 35 7.22 3.28 -1.75
C TYR A 35 8.04 2.62 -2.85
N GLY A 36 8.23 3.33 -3.97
CA GLY A 36 9.14 2.89 -5.02
C GLY A 36 10.61 3.02 -4.60
N PRO A 37 11.54 2.37 -5.31
CA PRO A 37 12.95 2.27 -4.94
C PRO A 37 13.62 3.64 -4.73
N GLY A 38 13.27 4.65 -5.52
CA GLY A 38 13.79 6.03 -5.34
C GLY A 38 12.98 6.93 -4.41
N CYS A 39 11.78 6.52 -4.00
CA CYS A 39 10.95 7.31 -3.07
C CYS A 39 11.15 6.90 -1.61
N ARG A 40 11.66 5.68 -1.37
CA ARG A 40 11.91 5.14 -0.03
C ARG A 40 12.95 5.96 0.72
N GLU A 41 13.99 6.43 0.03
CA GLU A 41 15.07 7.23 0.63
C GLU A 41 14.59 8.60 1.15
N SER A 42 13.47 9.13 0.63
CA SER A 42 12.90 10.40 1.06
C SER A 42 11.94 10.31 2.25
N VAL A 43 11.61 9.10 2.70
CA VAL A 43 10.71 8.91 3.83
C VAL A 43 11.54 8.98 5.09
N GLU A 44 11.45 10.09 5.81
CA GLU A 44 12.07 10.17 7.14
C GLU A 44 11.63 8.95 7.97
N PRO A 45 12.56 8.30 8.69
CA PRO A 45 12.21 7.21 9.58
C PRO A 45 11.10 7.68 10.52
N VAL A 46 10.01 6.92 10.58
CA VAL A 46 8.87 7.23 11.45
C VAL A 46 9.42 7.42 12.85
N ARG A 47 9.37 8.65 13.36
CA ARG A 47 9.78 8.97 14.72
C ARG A 47 8.85 8.19 15.65
N ARG A 48 9.36 7.08 16.20
CA ARG A 48 8.67 6.35 17.27
C ARG A 48 8.54 7.32 18.43
N ARG A 49 7.33 7.81 18.67
CA ARG A 49 7.03 8.54 19.89
C ARG A 49 6.90 7.50 20.99
N GLU A 50 7.74 7.62 22.01
CA GLU A 50 7.51 6.92 23.27
C GLU A 50 6.23 7.48 23.87
N VAL A 51 5.13 6.80 23.62
CA VAL A 51 3.84 7.07 24.26
C VAL A 51 3.77 6.16 25.46
N ALA A 52 3.42 6.71 26.62
CA ALA A 52 3.10 5.91 27.80
C ALA A 52 1.92 4.99 27.43
N GLN A 53 2.22 3.71 27.23
CA GLN A 53 1.21 2.71 26.99
C GLN A 53 0.60 2.34 28.35
N GLU A 54 -0.70 2.63 28.52
CA GLU A 54 -1.41 2.14 29.70
C GLU A 54 -1.40 0.61 29.71
N ALA A 55 -1.13 0.04 30.89
CA ALA A 55 -1.22 -1.38 31.09
C ALA A 55 -2.67 -1.83 30.88
N LEU A 56 -2.83 -2.94 30.16
CA LEU A 56 -4.14 -3.57 30.03
C LEU A 56 -4.59 -4.04 31.42
N PRO A 57 -5.84 -3.77 31.83
CA PRO A 57 -6.32 -4.22 33.14
C PRO A 57 -6.28 -5.75 33.21
N GLY A 58 -5.53 -6.29 34.19
CA GLY A 58 -5.40 -7.73 34.44
C GLY A 58 -4.08 -8.38 34.00
N LEU A 59 -3.08 -7.59 33.59
CA LEU A 59 -1.70 -8.02 33.31
C LEU A 59 -0.71 -7.46 34.33
#